data_AF-A0A6J3H6T7-F1
#
_entry.id   AF-A0A6J3H6T7-F1
#
_cell.length_a   1.000
_cell.length_b   1.000
_cell.length_c   1.000
_cell.angle_alpha   90.00
_cell.angle_beta   90.00
_cell.angle_gamma   90.00
#
_symmetry.space_group_name_H-M   'P 1'
#
loop_
_entity.id
_entity.type
_entity.pdbx_description
1 polymer ?
#
loop_
_entity_poly.entity_id
_entity_poly.type
_entity_poly.pdbx_seq_one_letter_code
_entity_poly.pdbx_strand_id
1 'polypeptide(L)'
;MDRKIVLELDRKVADQQSTLEKAGVAGFYVTTNPQELMLQMNLLELIRKLQQRGCQAGKASLGLGGRWQPPAAQCDQEGSPVPP
;
A
#
# COMPACT_ATOMS: atom_id res chain seq x y z
N MET A 1 -2.65 19.24 -28.58
CA MET A 1 -2.63 18.04 -27.73
C MET A 1 -2.76 16.82 -28.62
N ASP A 2 -1.84 15.87 -28.50
CA ASP A 2 -1.88 14.62 -29.26
C ASP A 2 -2.95 13.69 -28.71
N ARG A 3 -4.05 13.53 -29.46
CA ARG A 3 -5.19 12.69 -29.05
C ARG A 3 -4.81 11.25 -28.73
N LYS A 4 -3.76 10.74 -29.40
CA LYS A 4 -3.20 9.41 -29.13
C LYS A 4 -2.67 9.30 -27.69
N ILE A 5 -1.99 10.33 -27.19
CA ILE A 5 -1.43 10.35 -25.83
C ILE A 5 -2.55 10.32 -24.79
N VAL A 6 -3.62 11.10 -25.00
CA VAL A 6 -4.78 11.12 -24.10
C VAL A 6 -5.44 9.73 -24.01
N LEU A 7 -5.67 9.08 -25.15
CA LEU A 7 -6.25 7.72 -25.16
C LEU A 7 -5.36 6.68 -24.48
N GLU A 8 -4.04 6.77 -24.67
CA GLU A 8 -3.09 5.90 -23.99
C GLU A 8 -3.07 6.13 -22.48
N LEU A 9 -3.22 7.38 -22.04
CA LEU A 9 -3.33 7.73 -20.62
C LEU A 9 -4.63 7.19 -20.01
N ASP A 10 -5.77 7.38 -20.65
CA ASP A 10 -7.06 6.87 -20.18
C ASP A 10 -7.03 5.34 -20.03
N ARG A 11 -6.44 4.64 -21.01
CA ARG A 11 -6.26 3.20 -20.93
C ARG A 11 -5.40 2.78 -19.73
N LYS A 12 -4.30 3.49 -19.47
CA LYS A 12 -3.45 3.22 -18.30
C LYS A 12 -4.19 3.46 -16.98
N VAL A 13 -5.00 4.52 -16.90
CA VAL A 13 -5.82 4.79 -15.71
C VAL A 13 -6.80 3.64 -15.47
N ALA A 14 -7.48 3.17 -16.52
CA ALA A 14 -8.41 2.04 -16.40
C ALA A 14 -7.70 0.74 -15.96
N ASP A 15 -6.52 0.45 -16.52
CA ASP A 15 -5.72 -0.73 -16.15
C ASP A 15 -5.27 -0.67 -14.67
N GLN A 16 -4.88 0.51 -14.20
CA GLN A 16 -4.50 0.73 -12.79
C GLN A 16 -5.70 0.56 -11.84
N GLN A 17 -6.85 1.16 -12.18
CA GLN A 17 -8.08 1.00 -11.40
C GLN A 17 -8.50 -0.47 -11.33
N SER A 18 -8.47 -1.19 -12.46
CA SER A 18 -8.83 -2.61 -12.51
C SER A 18 -7.89 -3.47 -11.66
N THR A 19 -6.59 -3.14 -11.65
CA THR A 19 -5.62 -3.86 -10.81
C THR A 19 -5.90 -3.67 -9.33
N LEU A 20 -6.17 -2.42 -8.89
CA LEU A 20 -6.47 -2.10 -7.49
C LEU A 20 -7.80 -2.69 -7.02
N GLU A 21 -8.82 -2.65 -7.89
CA GLU A 21 -10.12 -3.27 -7.65
C GLU A 21 -9.98 -4.79 -7.47
N LYS A 22 -9.27 -5.46 -8.40
CA LYS A 22 -9.03 -6.92 -8.31
C LYS A 22 -8.17 -7.32 -7.12
N ALA A 23 -7.28 -6.43 -6.67
CA ALA A 23 -6.50 -6.62 -5.45
C ALA A 23 -7.31 -6.38 -4.17
N GLY A 24 -8.58 -5.97 -4.28
CA GLY A 24 -9.46 -5.72 -3.13
C GLY A 24 -9.11 -4.44 -2.38
N VAL A 25 -8.44 -3.47 -3.02
CA VAL A 25 -8.11 -2.20 -2.37
C VAL A 25 -9.38 -1.38 -2.24
N ALA A 26 -9.78 -1.10 -1.00
CA ALA A 26 -10.99 -0.36 -0.71
C ALA A 26 -10.99 1.03 -1.36
N GLY A 27 -12.14 1.42 -1.92
CA GLY A 27 -12.33 2.71 -2.58
C GLY A 27 -11.89 2.77 -4.05
N PHE A 28 -11.40 1.66 -4.62
CA PHE A 28 -11.02 1.58 -6.03
C PHE A 28 -11.95 0.67 -6.83
N TYR A 29 -12.41 1.20 -7.95
CA TYR A 29 -13.24 0.55 -8.98
C TYR A 29 -13.00 1.29 -10.30
N VAL A 30 -13.26 0.63 -11.44
CA VAL A 30 -13.13 1.28 -12.75
C VAL A 30 -14.21 2.34 -12.92
N THR A 31 -13.81 3.59 -13.17
CA THR A 31 -14.75 4.70 -13.38
C THR A 31 -14.17 5.77 -14.31
N THR A 32 -15.04 6.37 -15.11
CA THR A 32 -14.75 7.53 -15.96
C THR A 32 -15.37 8.83 -15.42
N ASN A 33 -16.03 8.78 -14.26
CA ASN A 33 -16.57 9.98 -13.63
C ASN A 33 -15.42 10.85 -13.10
N PRO A 34 -15.30 12.12 -13.51
CA PRO A 34 -14.18 12.97 -13.13
C PRO A 34 -14.09 13.23 -11.61
N GLN A 35 -15.22 13.30 -10.90
CA GLN A 35 -15.23 13.51 -9.46
C GLN A 35 -14.71 12.27 -8.71
N GLU A 36 -15.13 11.09 -9.14
CA GLU A 36 -14.68 9.81 -8.58
C GLU A 36 -13.20 9.56 -8.91
N LEU A 37 -12.76 9.91 -10.12
CA LEU A 37 -11.37 9.79 -10.54
C LEU A 37 -10.46 10.69 -9.70
N MET A 38 -10.87 11.95 -9.45
CA MET A 38 -10.16 12.83 -8.51
C MET A 38 -10.11 12.24 -7.10
N LEU A 39 -11.22 11.68 -6.61
CA LEU A 39 -11.28 11.05 -5.29
C LEU A 39 -10.31 9.88 -5.17
N GLN A 40 -10.30 8.96 -6.15
CA GLN A 40 -9.39 7.81 -6.17
C GLN A 40 -7.91 8.24 -6.25
N MET A 41 -7.60 9.30 -7.00
CA MET A 41 -6.25 9.86 -7.06
C MET A 41 -5.80 10.47 -5.73
N ASN A 42 -6.68 11.22 -5.07
CA ASN A 42 -6.41 11.79 -3.74
C ASN A 42 -6.22 10.68 -2.69
N LEU A 43 -6.99 9.59 -2.78
CA LEU A 43 -6.83 8.43 -1.90
C LEU A 43 -5.46 7.75 -2.09
N LEU A 44 -5.02 7.53 -3.34
CA LEU A 44 -3.67 7.02 -3.63
C LEU A 44 -2.58 7.93 -3.06
N GLU A 45 -2.74 9.24 -3.23
CA GLU A 45 -1.77 10.21 -2.72
C GLU A 45 -1.69 10.17 -1.19
N LEU A 46 -2.84 10.06 -0.52
CA LEU A 46 -2.92 9.91 0.94
C LEU A 46 -2.22 8.65 1.42
N ILE A 47 -2.53 7.48 0.81
CA ILE A 47 -1.89 6.19 1.15
C ILE A 47 -0.37 6.31 1.02
N ARG A 48 0.12 6.91 -0.08
CA ARG A 48 1.56 7.13 -0.32
C ARG A 48 2.19 8.05 0.74
N LYS A 49 1.52 9.14 1.09
CA LYS A 49 1.97 10.07 2.14
C LYS A 49 2.06 9.38 3.51
N LEU A 50 1.10 8.51 3.84
CA LEU A 50 1.12 7.73 5.09
C LEU A 50 2.27 6.70 5.10
N GLN A 51 2.48 5.98 3.99
CA GLN A 51 3.59 5.04 3.85
C GLN A 51 4.94 5.74 4.01
N GLN A 52 5.13 6.91 3.37
CA GLN A 52 6.37 7.67 3.49
C GLN A 52 6.63 8.14 4.93
N ARG A 53 5.59 8.57 5.65
CA ARG A 53 5.69 8.93 7.08
C ARG A 53 6.06 7.72 7.95
N GLY A 54 5.45 6.55 7.70
CA GLY A 54 5.80 5.30 8.38
C GLY A 54 7.26 4.88 8.13
N CYS A 55 7.75 5.00 6.89
CA CYS A 55 9.15 4.74 6.57
C CYS A 55 10.11 5.75 7.23
N GLN A 56 9.74 7.03 7.29
CA GLN A 56 10.55 8.07 7.95
C GLN A 56 10.62 7.88 9.46
N ALA A 57 9.53 7.41 10.09
CA ALA A 57 9.52 7.06 11.51
C ALA A 57 10.49 5.90 11.83
N GLY A 58 10.69 4.96 10.89
CA GLY A 58 11.67 3.88 11.03
C GLY A 58 13.13 4.29 10.77
N LYS A 59 13.39 5.44 10.12
CA LYS A 59 14.75 5.96 9.88
C LYS A 59 15.25 6.89 10.98
N ALA A 60 14.35 7.58 11.69
CA ALA A 60 14.71 8.43 12.82
C ALA A 60 15.21 7.65 14.05
N SER A 61 14.99 6.32 14.11
CA SER A 61 15.40 5.46 15.22
C SER A 61 16.81 4.87 15.10
N LEU A 62 17.54 5.12 14.01
CA LEU A 62 18.91 4.59 13.84
C LEU A 62 20.01 5.46 14.45
N GLY A 63 19.64 6.42 15.32
CA GLY A 63 20.57 7.32 15.98
C GLY A 63 20.71 7.16 17.50
N LEU A 64 19.81 6.47 18.21
CA LEU A 64 19.92 6.28 19.66
C LEU A 64 19.34 4.92 20.08
N GLY A 65 20.16 4.14 20.79
CA GLY A 65 19.88 2.76 21.19
C GLY A 65 18.55 2.60 21.91
N GLY A 66 17.75 1.65 21.40
CA GLY A 66 16.47 1.25 21.98
C GLY A 66 15.78 0.28 21.03
N ARG A 67 16.09 -1.01 21.16
CA ARG A 67 15.50 -2.10 20.38
C ARG A 67 13.99 -2.19 20.66
N TRP A 68 13.16 -1.52 19.87
CA TRP A 68 11.71 -1.77 19.90
C TRP A 68 11.42 -3.10 19.22
N GLN A 69 11.06 -4.11 20.02
CA GLN A 69 10.59 -5.41 19.54
C GLN A 69 9.06 -5.37 19.47
N PRO A 70 8.43 -5.69 18.32
CA PRO A 70 7.01 -5.96 18.31
C PRO A 70 6.71 -7.24 19.11
N PRO A 71 5.58 -7.32 19.83
CA PRO A 71 5.24 -8.51 20.60
C PRO A 71 5.08 -9.71 19.65
N ALA A 72 5.80 -10.78 19.97
CA ALA A 72 5.77 -12.02 19.22
C ALA A 72 4.32 -12.52 19.12
N ALA A 73 3.84 -12.70 17.88
CA ALA A 73 2.76 -13.62 17.63
C ALA A 73 3.30 -15.01 17.96
N GLN A 74 2.97 -15.48 19.16
CA GLN A 74 3.23 -16.82 19.64
C GLN A 74 2.35 -17.77 18.84
N CYS A 75 2.95 -18.50 17.90
CA CYS A 75 2.38 -19.73 17.37
C CYS A 75 2.99 -20.87 18.20
N ASP A 76 2.24 -21.34 19.19
CA ASP A 76 2.57 -22.52 19.99
C ASP A 76 2.65 -23.79 19.13
N GLN A 77 3.75 -24.54 19.24
CA GLN A 77 3.75 -25.82 19.98
C GLN A 77 5.15 -26.43 20.04
N GLU A 78 5.67 -26.50 21.26
CA GLU A 78 6.92 -27.11 21.67
C GLU A 78 6.67 -28.61 21.87
N GLY A 79 7.49 -29.44 21.22
CA GLY A 79 7.51 -30.89 21.37
C GLY A 79 8.96 -31.37 21.28
N SER A 80 9.79 -31.01 22.26
CA SER A 80 11.17 -31.47 22.38
C SER A 80 11.29 -32.99 22.54
N PRO A 81 12.35 -33.62 22.02
CA PRO A 81 12.81 -34.92 22.48
C PRO A 81 13.79 -34.76 23.66
N VAL A 82 13.57 -35.56 24.72
CA VAL A 82 14.50 -35.74 25.85
C VAL A 82 15.51 -36.83 25.48
N PRO A 83 16.84 -36.58 25.53
CA PRO A 83 17.83 -37.63 25.41
C PRO A 83 18.18 -38.24 26.79
N PRO A 84 18.50 -39.55 26.87
CA PRO A 84 19.15 -40.16 28.04
C PRO A 84 20.63 -39.80 28.13
#